data_AF-A0A9E5E4F1-F1
#
_entry.id   AF-A0A9E5E4F1-F1
#
_cell.length_a   1.000
_cell.length_b   1.000
_cell.length_c   1.000
_cell.angle_alpha   90.00
_cell.angle_beta   90.00
_cell.angle_gamma   90.00
#
_symmetry.space_group_name_H-M   'P 1'
#
loop_
_entity.id
_entity.type
_entity.pdbx_description
1 polymer ?
#
loop_
_entity_poly.entity_id
_entity_poly.type
_entity_poly.pdbx_seq_one_letter_code
_entity_poly.pdbx_strand_id
1 'polypeptide(L)'
;MRTFAVSRIQKITIRNRNFTKPRDFSPETYHAKCCGAFVGTGDHSVIVRFTPTAAAQIQERFWHETPQARELVDGRLELRSHLDSLDEIQRWMKGWAFQRIRSP
;
A
#
# COMPACT_ATOMS: atom_id res chain seq x y z
N MET A 1 3.72 -3.42 16.50
CA MET A 1 4.92 -3.86 15.75
C MET A 1 5.37 -2.69 14.87
N ARG A 2 6.59 -2.71 14.31
CA ARG A 2 7.11 -1.63 13.44
C ARG A 2 7.72 -2.25 12.20
N THR A 3 7.45 -1.67 11.04
CA THR A 3 7.98 -2.11 9.75
C THR A 3 9.11 -1.17 9.32
N PHE A 4 10.22 -1.74 8.87
CA PHE A 4 11.41 -0.98 8.44
C PHE A 4 11.75 -1.34 6.99
N ALA A 5 12.09 -0.34 6.18
CA ALA A 5 12.62 -0.59 4.85
C ALA A 5 14.05 -1.14 4.96
N VAL A 6 14.27 -2.37 4.48
CA VAL A 6 15.57 -3.05 4.60
C VAL A 6 16.71 -2.23 3.99
N SER A 7 16.46 -1.60 2.84
CA SER A 7 17.43 -0.74 2.13
C SER A 7 17.87 0.50 2.92
N ARG A 8 17.17 0.87 4.00
CA ARG A 8 17.50 2.03 4.84
C ARG A 8 18.17 1.65 6.16
N ILE A 9 18.42 0.37 6.41
CA ILE A 9 19.09 -0.09 7.63
C ILE A 9 20.60 0.19 7.48
N GLN A 10 21.12 1.11 8.30
CA GLN A 10 22.54 1.48 8.25
C GLN A 10 23.44 0.55 9.07
N LYS A 11 22.94 0.03 10.19
CA LYS A 11 23.70 -0.84 11.10
C LYS A 11 22.77 -1.75 11.88
N ILE A 12 23.19 -3.00 12.06
CA ILE A 12 22.52 -3.98 12.93
C ILE A 12 23.48 -4.32 14.07
N THR A 13 22.97 -4.46 15.29
CA THR A 13 23.76 -4.89 16.45
C THR A 13 22.97 -5.95 17.20
N ILE A 14 23.50 -7.17 17.23
CA ILE A 14 22.91 -8.27 17.97
C ILE A 14 23.19 -8.05 19.45
N ARG A 15 22.15 -8.11 20.29
CA ARG A 15 22.28 -8.03 21.75
C ARG A 15 22.00 -9.41 22.33
N ASN A 16 22.65 -9.74 23.45
CA ASN A 16 22.39 -10.96 24.20
C ASN A 16 21.11 -10.82 25.04
N ARG A 17 19.99 -10.53 24.37
CA ARG A 17 18.65 -10.44 24.95
C ARG A 17 17.72 -11.30 24.12
N ASN A 18 17.02 -12.21 24.79
CA ASN A 18 15.99 -13.03 24.16
C ASN A 18 14.66 -12.28 24.17
N PHE A 19 13.83 -12.57 23.18
CA PHE A 19 12.42 -12.18 23.17
C PHE A 19 11.59 -13.39 22.78
N THR A 20 10.37 -13.46 23.30
CA THR A 20 9.40 -14.51 22.95
C THR A 20 8.41 -13.92 21.96
N LYS A 21 8.33 -14.50 20.75
CA LYS A 21 7.30 -14.15 19.77
C LYS A 21 5.92 -14.54 20.36
N PRO A 22 4.90 -13.66 20.32
CA PRO A 22 3.54 -14.04 20.69
C PRO A 22 3.04 -15.20 19.82
N ARG A 23 2.42 -16.22 20.42
CA ARG A 23 2.03 -17.46 19.74
C ARG A 23 1.13 -17.22 18.53
N ASP A 24 0.25 -16.24 18.64
CA ASP A 24 -0.78 -15.95 17.63
C ASP A 24 -0.35 -14.83 16.66
N PHE A 25 0.93 -14.45 16.67
CA PHE A 25 1.45 -13.43 15.78
C PHE A 25 1.77 -13.99 14.37
N SER A 26 1.03 -13.57 13.36
CA SER A 26 1.31 -13.81 11.93
C SER A 26 1.61 -12.48 11.21
N PRO A 27 2.79 -12.34 10.58
CA PRO A 27 3.12 -11.18 9.75
C PRO A 27 2.11 -10.96 8.61
N GLU A 28 1.59 -12.06 8.06
CA GLU A 28 0.63 -12.06 6.96
C GLU A 28 -0.69 -11.41 7.39
N THR A 29 -1.24 -11.81 8.54
CA THR A 29 -2.45 -11.16 9.08
C THR A 29 -2.20 -9.74 9.56
N TYR A 30 -1.02 -9.46 10.12
CA TYR A 30 -0.67 -8.13 10.61
C TYR A 30 -0.59 -7.08 9.49
N HIS A 31 -0.17 -7.46 8.27
CA HIS A 31 -0.06 -6.54 7.13
C HIS A 31 -1.23 -6.65 6.13
N ALA A 32 -2.21 -7.52 6.37
CA ALA A 32 -3.28 -7.81 5.40
C ALA A 32 -4.11 -6.58 4.99
N LYS A 33 -4.18 -5.54 5.83
CA LYS A 33 -4.94 -4.30 5.58
C LYS A 33 -4.07 -3.06 5.32
N CYS A 34 -2.74 -3.22 5.27
CA CYS A 34 -1.82 -2.10 5.09
C CYS A 34 -1.55 -1.88 3.61
N CYS A 35 -1.54 -0.62 3.16
CA CYS A 35 -1.14 -0.26 1.79
C CYS A 35 0.37 -0.06 1.67
N GLY A 36 1.09 -0.02 2.79
CA GLY A 36 2.52 0.18 2.89
C GLY A 36 3.12 -0.34 4.19
N ALA A 37 4.03 0.44 4.79
CA ALA A 37 4.79 0.04 5.97
C ALA A 37 4.11 0.46 7.29
N PHE A 38 3.00 1.19 7.24
CA PHE A 38 2.28 1.66 8.42
C PHE A 38 1.01 0.85 8.61
N VAL A 39 0.81 0.39 9.84
CA VAL A 39 -0.45 -0.24 10.26
C VAL A 39 -1.30 0.82 10.94
N GLY A 40 -2.43 1.15 10.33
CA GLY A 40 -3.46 2.02 10.92
C GLY A 40 -4.41 1.26 11.84
N THR A 41 -5.33 1.98 12.49
CA THR A 41 -6.41 1.39 13.30
C THR A 41 -7.80 1.59 12.69
N GLY A 42 -7.86 2.15 11.48
CA GLY A 42 -9.10 2.37 10.74
C GLY A 42 -9.59 1.11 10.04
N ASP A 43 -10.80 1.21 9.47
CA ASP A 43 -11.33 0.19 8.57
C ASP A 43 -12.08 0.92 7.45
N HIS A 44 -11.36 1.21 6.38
CA HIS A 44 -11.84 2.09 5.31
C HIS A 44 -12.00 1.32 4.01
N SER A 45 -13.23 1.26 3.51
CA SER A 45 -13.50 0.89 2.12
C SER A 45 -13.18 2.07 1.21
N VAL A 46 -12.16 1.93 0.37
CA VAL A 46 -11.72 2.98 -0.56
C VAL A 46 -11.93 2.53 -2.00
N ILE A 47 -12.51 3.42 -2.80
CA ILE A 47 -12.66 3.27 -4.24
C ILE A 47 -11.87 4.38 -4.92
N VAL A 48 -10.90 4.00 -5.75
CA VAL A 48 -10.12 4.93 -6.57
C VAL A 48 -10.43 4.68 -8.03
N ARG A 49 -10.71 5.75 -8.79
CA ARG A 49 -10.95 5.68 -10.24
C ARG A 49 -9.83 6.37 -10.99
N PHE A 50 -9.22 5.65 -11.92
CA PHE A 50 -8.15 6.14 -12.78
C PHE A 50 -8.70 6.40 -14.19
N THR A 51 -8.10 7.38 -14.86
CA THR A 51 -8.36 7.64 -16.28
C THR A 51 -7.83 6.49 -17.14
N PRO A 52 -8.32 6.31 -18.38
CA PRO A 52 -7.83 5.24 -19.26
C PRO A 52 -6.33 5.31 -19.52
N THR A 53 -5.79 6.53 -19.59
CA THR A 53 -4.35 6.78 -19.75
C THR A 53 -3.50 6.31 -18.56
N ALA A 54 -4.05 6.35 -17.35
CA ALA A 54 -3.37 5.89 -16.14
C ALA A 54 -3.65 4.41 -15.85
N ALA A 55 -4.76 3.86 -16.34
CA ALA A 55 -5.18 2.48 -16.09
C ALA A 55 -4.08 1.45 -16.42
N ALA A 56 -3.44 1.57 -17.59
CA ALA A 56 -2.37 0.67 -18.01
C ALA A 56 -1.17 0.72 -17.05
N GLN A 57 -0.71 1.93 -16.70
CA GLN A 57 0.44 2.10 -15.79
C GLN A 57 0.14 1.59 -14.37
N ILE A 58 -1.10 1.74 -13.92
CA ILE A 58 -1.55 1.27 -12.61
C ILE A 58 -1.61 -0.26 -12.60
N GLN A 59 -2.20 -0.89 -13.62
CA GLN A 59 -2.26 -2.35 -13.74
C GLN A 59 -0.88 -3.02 -13.73
N GLU A 60 0.13 -2.41 -14.36
CA GLU A 60 1.50 -2.95 -14.39
C GLU A 60 2.23 -2.91 -13.04
N ARG A 61 1.88 -1.95 -12.16
CA ARG A 61 2.62 -1.68 -10.92
C ARG A 61 1.85 -2.02 -9.66
N PHE A 62 0.57 -2.40 -9.76
CA PHE A 62 -0.23 -2.78 -8.61
C PHE A 62 -0.07 -4.29 -8.34
N TRP A 63 0.80 -4.64 -7.38
CA TRP A 63 1.19 -6.02 -7.06
C TRP A 63 0.67 -6.55 -5.72
N HIS A 64 -0.21 -5.83 -5.02
CA HIS A 64 -0.76 -6.31 -3.74
C HIS A 64 -2.02 -7.16 -3.93
N GLU A 65 -2.13 -8.27 -3.18
CA GLU A 65 -3.12 -9.36 -3.32
C GLU A 65 -4.56 -9.01 -2.89
N THR A 66 -4.94 -7.73 -2.82
CA THR A 66 -6.22 -7.32 -2.22
C THR A 66 -7.10 -6.35 -2.99
N PRO A 67 -6.74 -5.75 -4.15
CA PRO A 67 -7.71 -4.98 -4.89
C PRO A 67 -8.49 -5.81 -5.89
N GLN A 68 -9.80 -5.71 -5.78
CA GLN A 68 -10.69 -5.94 -6.91
C GLN A 68 -10.52 -4.76 -7.87
N ALA A 69 -9.62 -4.91 -8.84
CA ALA A 69 -9.49 -4.00 -9.96
C ALA A 69 -10.56 -4.34 -11.01
N ARG A 70 -11.36 -3.35 -11.43
CA ARG A 70 -12.39 -3.51 -12.45
C ARG A 70 -12.25 -2.44 -13.52
N GLU A 71 -12.13 -2.86 -14.76
CA GLU A 71 -12.22 -1.95 -15.90
C GLU A 71 -13.69 -1.52 -16.11
N LEU A 72 -13.90 -0.23 -16.30
CA LEU A 72 -15.20 0.37 -16.58
C LEU A 72 -15.40 0.46 -18.10
N VAL A 73 -16.67 0.56 -18.52
CA VAL A 73 -17.08 0.55 -19.94
C VAL A 73 -16.44 1.70 -20.75
N ASP A 74 -15.99 2.76 -20.09
CA ASP A 74 -15.32 3.92 -20.70
C ASP A 74 -13.77 3.83 -20.66
N GLY A 75 -13.23 2.64 -20.37
CA GLY A 75 -11.79 2.38 -20.30
C GLY A 75 -11.14 2.89 -19.01
N ARG A 76 -11.91 3.41 -18.04
CA ARG A 76 -11.39 3.78 -16.72
C ARG A 76 -11.12 2.54 -15.87
N LEU A 77 -10.21 2.65 -14.93
CA LEU A 77 -9.94 1.59 -13.96
C LEU A 77 -10.51 1.97 -12.59
N GLU A 78 -11.32 1.10 -12.00
CA GLU A 78 -11.77 1.21 -10.62
C GLU A 78 -10.99 0.23 -9.75
N LEU A 79 -10.33 0.75 -8.71
CA LEU A 79 -9.61 -0.04 -7.72
C LEU A 79 -10.36 0.04 -6.39
N ARG A 80 -10.74 -1.12 -5.85
CA ARG A 80 -11.40 -1.22 -4.54
C ARG A 80 -10.47 -1.87 -3.54
N SER A 81 -10.27 -1.26 -2.38
CA SER A 81 -9.41 -1.83 -1.32
C SER A 81 -9.97 -1.53 0.07
N HIS A 82 -9.67 -2.42 1.01
CA HIS A 82 -9.92 -2.19 2.43
C HIS A 82 -8.61 -1.80 3.10
N LEU A 83 -8.55 -0.59 3.66
CA LEU A 83 -7.34 -0.02 4.21
C LEU A 83 -7.52 0.35 5.68
N ASP A 84 -6.47 0.14 6.46
CA ASP A 84 -6.43 0.54 7.85
C ASP A 84 -6.07 2.03 8.06
N SER A 85 -5.60 2.71 7.00
CA SER A 85 -5.25 4.12 7.01
C SER A 85 -5.49 4.79 5.65
N LEU A 86 -6.15 5.96 5.67
CA LEU A 86 -6.31 6.80 4.48
C LEU A 86 -5.03 7.59 4.11
N ASP A 87 -4.12 7.82 5.07
CA ASP A 87 -2.87 8.54 4.83
C ASP A 87 -1.94 7.80 3.86
N GLU A 88 -1.88 6.47 3.95
CA GLU A 88 -1.01 5.67 3.08
C GLU A 88 -1.47 5.73 1.62
N ILE A 89 -2.78 5.54 1.37
CA ILE A 89 -3.33 5.62 0.01
C ILE A 89 -3.22 7.04 -0.54
N GLN A 90 -3.38 8.08 0.28
CA GLN A 90 -3.16 9.46 -0.15
C GLN A 90 -1.71 9.72 -0.55
N ARG A 91 -0.72 9.21 0.21
CA ARG A 91 0.70 9.33 -0.14
C ARG A 91 1.04 8.55 -1.40
N TRP A 92 0.51 7.35 -1.53
CA TRP A 92 0.65 6.53 -2.72
C TRP A 92 0.08 7.28 -3.95
N MET A 93 -1.15 7.78 -3.86
CA MET A 93 -1.80 8.59 -4.91
C MET A 93 -1.00 9.85 -5.27
N LYS A 94 -0.43 10.54 -4.28
CA LYS A 94 0.45 11.70 -4.53
C LYS A 94 1.72 11.30 -5.29
N GLY A 95 2.30 10.12 -5.01
CA GLY A 95 3.42 9.58 -5.78
C GLY A 95 3.10 9.38 -7.27
N TRP A 96 1.84 9.05 -7.59
CA TRP A 96 1.35 8.93 -8.97
C TRP A 96 0.99 10.27 -9.63
N ALA A 97 0.45 11.22 -8.84
CA ALA A 97 0.09 12.55 -9.35
C ALA A 97 1.29 13.33 -9.94
N PHE A 98 2.52 12.94 -9.60
CA PHE A 98 3.74 13.56 -10.15
C PHE A 98 4.20 13.00 -11.51
N GLN A 99 3.50 12.04 -12.13
CA GLN A 99 3.95 11.49 -13.43
C GLN A 99 3.55 12.29 -14.67
N ARG A 100 2.79 13.39 -14.58
CA ARG A 100 2.76 14.44 -15.61
C ARG A 100 2.11 15.75 -15.13
N ILE A 101 2.83 16.57 -14.38
CA ILE A 101 2.56 18.02 -14.38
C ILE A 101 3.34 18.60 -15.55
N ARG A 102 2.72 18.66 -16.74
CA ARG A 102 3.09 19.73 -17.67
C ARG A 102 2.39 20.98 -17.14
N SER A 103 3.16 21.84 -16.47
CA SER A 103 2.84 23.27 -16.49
C SER A 103 3.04 23.76 -17.93
N PRO A 104 2.32 24.80 -18.38
CA PRO A 104 2.73 25.55 -19.56
C PRO A 104 4.17 26.06 -19.43
#